data_AF-A0A7I8MU08-F1
#
_entry.id   AF-A0A7I8MU08-F1
#
_cell.length_a   1.000
_cell.length_b   1.000
_cell.length_c   1.000
_cell.angle_alpha   90.00
_cell.angle_beta   90.00
_cell.angle_gamma   90.00
#
_symmetry.space_group_name_H-M   'P 1'
#
loop_
_entity.id
_entity.type
_entity.pdbx_description
1 polymer ?
#
loop_
_entity_poly.entity_id
_entity_poly.type
_entity_poly.pdbx_seq_one_letter_code
_entity_poly.pdbx_strand_id
1 'polypeptide(L)'
;MLSKTPTEKIVHILISDDGIFPNNGRLPLLLYKGTIELPARDPARVVEELFDSHRWSGSWRNGIFGVHHYHSTAHEVLGVTSGKARVQLGGPTGSIYKVKIGDVIVIPAGVAHKNLGASLNFRVVGAYPDGQNWDMNYGKAGERPQVDRNIARVPLPEQDPVFGENGPFTELWHI
;
A
#
# COMPACT_ATOMS: atom_id res chain seq x y z
N MET A 1 18.90 -5.73 5.37
CA MET A 1 19.14 -6.78 4.35
C MET A 1 17.79 -7.42 4.07
N LEU A 2 17.41 -7.63 2.80
CA LEU A 2 16.17 -8.33 2.48
C LEU A 2 16.29 -9.80 2.93
N SER A 3 15.30 -10.34 3.62
CA SER A 3 15.34 -11.77 3.98
C SER A 3 15.27 -12.59 2.68
N LYS A 4 16.12 -13.63 2.55
CA LYS A 4 16.11 -14.52 1.38
C LYS A 4 14.70 -15.09 1.19
N THR A 5 14.15 -14.90 -0.01
CA THR A 5 12.76 -15.18 -0.37
C THR A 5 12.37 -16.63 -0.11
N PRO A 6 11.20 -16.85 0.48
CA PRO A 6 10.24 -17.79 -0.08
C PRO A 6 9.04 -16.99 -0.54
N THR A 7 8.69 -17.14 -1.81
CA THR A 7 7.46 -16.66 -2.46
C THR A 7 6.17 -17.03 -1.70
N GLU A 8 6.25 -17.89 -0.68
CA GLU A 8 5.15 -18.32 0.21
C GLU A 8 4.61 -17.25 1.19
N LYS A 9 5.11 -16.01 1.17
CA LYS A 9 4.73 -14.96 2.12
C LYS A 9 4.07 -13.71 1.52
N ILE A 10 3.58 -13.80 0.29
CA ILE A 10 2.88 -12.70 -0.38
C ILE A 10 1.41 -13.06 -0.51
N VAL A 11 0.56 -12.27 0.14
CA VAL A 11 -0.89 -12.33 -0.07
C VAL A 11 -1.24 -11.33 -1.17
N HIS A 12 -1.97 -11.77 -2.18
CA HIS A 12 -2.50 -10.90 -3.23
C HIS A 12 -4.02 -11.02 -3.29
N ILE A 13 -4.72 -9.89 -3.37
CA ILE A 13 -6.19 -9.86 -3.37
C ILE A 13 -6.67 -8.87 -4.42
N LEU A 14 -7.51 -9.35 -5.34
CA LEU A 14 -8.26 -8.49 -6.24
C LEU A 14 -9.53 -8.02 -5.53
N ILE A 15 -9.79 -6.72 -5.54
CA ILE A 15 -10.91 -6.13 -4.79
C ILE A 15 -11.80 -5.38 -5.78
N SER A 16 -13.00 -5.91 -6.00
CA SER A 16 -13.98 -5.30 -6.91
C SER A 16 -14.60 -4.02 -6.36
N ASP A 17 -15.09 -3.19 -7.26
CA ASP A 17 -15.93 -2.03 -6.95
C ASP A 17 -17.16 -2.46 -6.13
N ASP A 18 -17.42 -1.78 -5.01
CA ASP A 18 -18.57 -2.05 -4.14
C ASP A 18 -19.73 -1.04 -4.32
N GLY A 19 -19.61 -0.14 -5.30
CA GLY A 19 -20.53 0.95 -5.61
C GLY A 19 -20.24 2.25 -4.87
N ILE A 20 -19.54 2.20 -3.73
CA ILE A 20 -19.12 3.37 -2.96
C ILE A 20 -17.63 3.60 -3.18
N PHE A 21 -16.81 2.61 -2.84
CA PHE A 21 -15.37 2.60 -3.03
C PHE A 21 -15.01 1.94 -4.36
N PRO A 22 -14.28 2.64 -5.26
CA PRO A 22 -13.95 2.09 -6.58
C PRO A 22 -13.17 0.78 -6.50
N ASN A 23 -12.31 0.68 -5.48
CA ASN A 23 -11.34 -0.41 -5.35
C ASN A 23 -10.55 -0.59 -6.66
N ASN A 24 -10.01 -1.79 -6.88
CA ASN A 24 -9.29 -2.07 -8.10
C ASN A 24 -9.48 -3.53 -8.51
N GLY A 25 -10.40 -3.74 -9.46
CA GLY A 25 -10.69 -5.05 -10.03
C GLY A 25 -9.68 -5.50 -11.10
N ARG A 26 -8.59 -4.75 -11.32
CA ARG A 26 -7.56 -5.05 -12.33
C ARG A 26 -6.19 -5.34 -11.73
N LEU A 27 -5.81 -4.56 -10.71
CA LEU A 27 -4.52 -4.66 -10.04
C LEU A 27 -4.74 -5.22 -8.63
N PRO A 28 -4.13 -6.37 -8.28
CA PRO A 28 -4.30 -6.93 -6.96
C PRO A 28 -3.58 -6.07 -5.91
N LEU A 29 -4.20 -5.86 -4.77
CA LEU A 29 -3.50 -5.39 -3.58
C LEU A 29 -2.51 -6.48 -3.15
N LEU A 30 -1.28 -6.08 -2.81
CA LEU A 30 -0.23 -7.00 -2.36
C LEU A 30 0.13 -6.75 -0.90
N LEU A 31 0.38 -7.83 -0.17
CA LEU A 31 0.83 -7.80 1.22
C LEU A 31 2.02 -8.74 1.39
N TYR A 32 3.19 -8.14 1.49
CA TYR A 32 4.46 -8.81 1.73
C TYR A 32 4.64 -9.03 3.24
N LYS A 33 4.80 -10.28 3.67
CA LYS A 33 4.93 -10.61 5.09
C LYS A 33 6.38 -10.76 5.54
N GLY A 34 6.81 -9.85 6.42
CA GLY A 34 8.13 -9.87 7.05
C GLY A 34 9.29 -9.86 6.06
N THR A 35 9.17 -9.11 4.95
CA THR A 35 10.18 -9.07 3.89
C THR A 35 11.35 -8.13 4.23
N ILE A 36 11.11 -7.14 5.09
CA ILE A 36 12.14 -6.18 5.50
C ILE A 36 12.63 -6.50 6.91
N GLU A 37 13.93 -6.81 7.03
CA GLU A 37 14.61 -6.85 8.32
C GLU A 37 14.99 -5.43 8.74
N LEU A 38 14.49 -5.00 9.90
CA LEU A 38 14.60 -3.63 10.37
C LEU A 38 15.47 -3.52 11.62
N PRO A 39 16.38 -2.53 11.69
CA PRO A 39 17.21 -2.29 12.86
C PRO A 39 16.38 -1.74 14.03
N ALA A 40 16.93 -1.83 15.24
CA ALA A 40 16.32 -1.22 16.42
C ALA A 40 16.32 0.31 16.37
N ARG A 41 17.35 0.91 15.76
CA ARG A 41 17.49 2.37 15.65
C ARG A 41 17.10 2.84 14.26
N ASP A 42 16.17 3.79 14.21
CA ASP A 42 15.64 4.41 12.99
C ASP A 42 15.27 3.43 11.85
N PRO A 43 14.36 2.49 12.10
CA PRO A 43 13.89 1.55 11.07
C PRO A 43 13.23 2.25 9.87
N ALA A 44 12.68 3.46 10.08
CA ALA A 44 12.01 4.21 9.02
C ALA A 44 12.96 4.62 7.91
N ARG A 45 14.19 5.06 8.25
CA ARG A 45 15.21 5.41 7.26
C ARG A 45 15.49 4.26 6.28
N VAL A 46 15.57 3.02 6.77
CA VAL A 46 15.81 1.84 5.92
C VAL A 46 14.67 1.62 4.92
N VAL A 47 13.42 1.85 5.34
CA VAL A 47 12.25 1.71 4.46
C VAL A 47 12.18 2.84 3.44
N GLU A 48 12.48 4.08 3.85
CA GLU A 48 12.54 5.23 2.94
C GLU A 48 13.61 5.03 1.86
N GLU A 49 14.83 4.65 2.25
CA GLU A 49 15.92 4.38 1.31
C GLU A 49 15.59 3.21 0.35
N LEU A 50 14.90 2.18 0.85
CA LEU A 50 14.46 1.05 0.02
C LEU A 50 13.42 1.49 -1.02
N PHE A 51 12.38 2.22 -0.61
CA PHE A 51 11.34 2.69 -1.51
C PHE A 51 11.91 3.66 -2.55
N ASP A 52 12.72 4.62 -2.11
CA ASP A 52 13.38 5.58 -2.99
C ASP A 52 14.29 4.89 -4.03
N SER A 53 15.04 3.86 -3.62
CA SER A 53 15.87 3.07 -4.55
C SER A 53 15.08 2.33 -5.63
N HIS A 54 13.77 2.14 -5.44
CA HIS A 54 12.86 1.50 -6.38
C HIS A 54 11.85 2.47 -6.99
N ARG A 55 12.14 3.79 -6.98
CA ARG A 55 11.31 4.82 -7.63
C ARG A 55 9.93 4.99 -6.98
N TRP A 56 9.87 4.72 -5.67
CA TRP A 56 8.76 5.05 -4.80
C TRP A 56 9.21 6.15 -3.83
N SER A 57 9.08 7.40 -4.26
CA SER A 57 9.54 8.58 -3.51
C SER A 57 8.40 9.28 -2.77
N GLY A 58 8.64 10.52 -2.32
CA GLY A 58 7.66 11.32 -1.58
C GLY A 58 7.33 10.75 -0.19
N SER A 59 8.28 10.06 0.43
CA SER A 59 8.04 9.27 1.63
C SER A 59 7.62 10.11 2.84
N TRP A 60 6.76 9.55 3.69
CA TRP A 60 6.33 10.14 4.96
C TRP A 60 6.30 9.11 6.08
N ARG A 61 6.39 9.54 7.35
CA ARG A 61 6.38 8.69 8.55
C ARG A 61 5.17 8.95 9.43
N ASN A 62 4.24 8.00 9.60
CA ASN A 62 3.10 8.15 10.52
C ASN A 62 2.43 6.80 10.87
N GLY A 63 1.14 6.77 11.18
CA GLY A 63 0.28 5.59 11.18
C GLY A 63 -0.71 5.63 10.01
N ILE A 64 -1.71 4.74 10.04
CA ILE A 64 -2.79 4.65 9.04
C ILE A 64 -4.06 5.28 9.65
N PHE A 65 -4.80 6.06 8.86
CA PHE A 65 -6.05 6.70 9.31
C PHE A 65 -7.10 5.70 9.78
N GLY A 66 -7.88 6.08 10.81
CA GLY A 66 -8.99 5.28 11.33
C GLY A 66 -10.29 5.36 10.52
N VAL A 67 -10.30 6.18 9.47
CA VAL A 67 -11.44 6.35 8.54
C VAL A 67 -11.06 5.76 7.20
N HIS A 68 -12.02 5.11 6.53
CA HIS A 68 -11.82 4.61 5.16
C HIS A 68 -11.46 5.76 4.24
N HIS A 69 -10.36 5.61 3.53
CA HIS A 69 -9.89 6.54 2.51
C HIS A 69 -9.21 5.77 1.38
N TYR A 70 -9.08 6.44 0.24
CA TYR A 70 -8.36 5.92 -0.92
C TYR A 70 -7.79 7.08 -1.75
N HIS A 71 -6.80 6.74 -2.58
CA HIS A 71 -6.22 7.64 -3.58
C HIS A 71 -6.77 7.28 -4.95
N SER A 72 -7.28 8.25 -5.69
CA SER A 72 -7.75 8.07 -7.07
C SER A 72 -6.67 8.39 -8.10
N THR A 73 -5.61 9.08 -7.68
CA THR A 73 -4.56 9.63 -8.54
C THR A 73 -3.17 9.02 -8.34
N ALA A 74 -3.00 8.14 -7.36
CA ALA A 74 -1.74 7.48 -7.06
C ALA A 74 -1.92 6.05 -6.53
N HIS A 75 -0.96 5.17 -6.83
CA HIS A 75 -0.71 3.96 -6.05
C HIS A 75 0.05 4.32 -4.77
N GLU A 76 -0.09 3.51 -3.72
CA GLU A 76 0.58 3.75 -2.44
C GLU A 76 1.29 2.50 -1.95
N VAL A 77 2.45 2.67 -1.33
CA VAL A 77 3.11 1.62 -0.57
C VAL A 77 3.24 2.02 0.90
N LEU A 78 2.98 1.08 1.81
CA LEU A 78 3.13 1.25 3.25
C LEU A 78 4.07 0.18 3.81
N GLY A 79 5.23 0.57 4.34
CA GLY A 79 6.15 -0.30 5.06
C GLY A 79 6.01 -0.16 6.57
N VAL A 80 5.71 -1.24 7.29
CA VAL A 80 5.53 -1.20 8.76
C VAL A 80 6.88 -1.17 9.46
N THR A 81 7.16 -0.07 10.16
CA THR A 81 8.45 0.19 10.80
C THR A 81 8.45 -0.07 12.30
N SER A 82 7.28 -0.13 12.92
CA SER A 82 7.14 -0.49 14.34
C SER A 82 5.73 -0.97 14.69
N GLY A 83 5.62 -1.77 15.73
CA GLY A 83 4.33 -2.21 16.28
C GLY A 83 3.55 -3.16 15.38
N LYS A 84 2.22 -3.16 15.57
CA LYS A 84 1.26 -3.96 14.79
C LYS A 84 -0.09 -3.27 14.69
N ALA A 85 -0.84 -3.54 13.62
CA ALA A 85 -2.17 -3.01 13.39
C ALA A 85 -3.10 -4.04 12.76
N ARG A 86 -4.42 -3.79 12.84
CA ARG A 86 -5.43 -4.42 12.00
C ARG A 86 -5.85 -3.42 10.93
N VAL A 87 -5.65 -3.74 9.67
CA VAL A 87 -6.01 -2.87 8.54
C VAL A 87 -7.14 -3.54 7.77
N GLN A 88 -8.23 -2.81 7.55
CA GLN A 88 -9.32 -3.25 6.68
C GLN A 88 -9.05 -2.73 5.27
N LEU A 89 -9.16 -3.61 4.28
CA LEU A 89 -8.84 -3.35 2.87
C LEU A 89 -10.05 -3.68 1.99
N GLY A 90 -10.47 -2.74 1.16
CA GLY A 90 -11.63 -2.86 0.28
C GLY A 90 -12.95 -2.34 0.86
N GLY A 91 -12.92 -1.29 1.68
CA GLY A 91 -14.14 -0.69 2.22
C GLY A 91 -14.77 -1.44 3.41
N PRO A 92 -16.03 -1.13 3.78
CA PRO A 92 -16.69 -1.64 5.00
C PRO A 92 -16.87 -3.16 5.06
N THR A 93 -17.03 -3.81 3.91
CA THR A 93 -17.13 -5.27 3.77
C THR A 93 -15.78 -5.92 3.44
N GLY A 94 -14.74 -5.11 3.30
CA GLY A 94 -13.39 -5.53 2.96
C GLY A 94 -12.72 -6.40 4.03
N SER A 95 -11.74 -7.19 3.59
CA SER A 95 -11.02 -8.14 4.45
C SER A 95 -10.09 -7.43 5.43
N ILE A 96 -9.91 -8.04 6.61
CA ILE A 96 -9.08 -7.47 7.68
C ILE A 96 -7.77 -8.23 7.80
N TYR A 97 -6.66 -7.53 7.66
CA TYR A 97 -5.32 -8.10 7.78
C TYR A 97 -4.60 -7.57 9.02
N LYS A 98 -3.93 -8.47 9.74
CA LYS A 98 -2.96 -8.09 10.76
C LYS A 98 -1.64 -7.80 10.08
N VAL A 99 -1.08 -6.63 10.36
CA VAL A 99 0.25 -6.22 9.88
C VAL A 99 1.16 -5.94 11.06
N LYS A 100 2.45 -6.20 10.90
CA LYS A 100 3.48 -5.99 11.92
C LYS A 100 4.77 -5.49 11.28
N ILE A 101 5.69 -5.04 12.12
CA ILE A 101 7.04 -4.64 11.70
C ILE A 101 7.63 -5.58 10.63
N GLY A 102 8.17 -5.00 9.56
CA GLY A 102 8.75 -5.70 8.42
C GLY A 102 7.75 -6.14 7.34
N ASP A 103 6.43 -5.99 7.56
CA ASP A 103 5.42 -6.18 6.53
C ASP A 103 5.34 -4.94 5.60
N VAL A 104 5.00 -5.16 4.34
CA VAL A 104 4.75 -4.10 3.34
C VAL A 104 3.39 -4.32 2.67
N ILE A 105 2.61 -3.24 2.49
CA ILE A 105 1.34 -3.25 1.76
C ILE A 105 1.51 -2.41 0.50
N VAL A 106 1.18 -2.94 -0.66
CA VAL A 106 1.10 -2.19 -1.93
C VAL A 106 -0.35 -2.06 -2.32
N ILE A 107 -0.83 -0.83 -2.37
CA ILE A 107 -2.24 -0.45 -2.45
C ILE A 107 -2.50 0.17 -3.84
N PRO A 108 -3.22 -0.52 -4.73
CA PRO A 108 -3.66 0.05 -6.00
C PRO A 108 -4.53 1.29 -5.79
N ALA A 109 -4.48 2.22 -6.75
CA ALA A 109 -5.38 3.36 -6.78
C ALA A 109 -6.83 2.86 -6.74
N GLY A 110 -7.67 3.53 -5.95
CA GLY A 110 -9.06 3.18 -5.70
C GLY A 110 -9.30 2.29 -4.48
N VAL A 111 -8.29 1.53 -4.01
CA VAL A 111 -8.49 0.59 -2.88
C VAL A 111 -8.65 1.33 -1.56
N ALA A 112 -9.87 1.24 -1.02
CA ALA A 112 -10.19 1.82 0.27
C ALA A 112 -9.53 1.07 1.41
N HIS A 113 -8.96 1.80 2.36
CA HIS A 113 -8.34 1.19 3.53
C HIS A 113 -8.48 2.04 4.79
N LYS A 114 -8.46 1.37 5.95
CA LYS A 114 -8.40 2.02 7.27
C LYS A 114 -7.78 1.15 8.35
N ASN A 115 -7.30 1.81 9.39
CA ASN A 115 -6.86 1.21 10.64
C ASN A 115 -8.05 0.92 11.57
N LEU A 116 -8.20 -0.34 12.01
CA LEU A 116 -9.20 -0.80 12.98
C LEU A 116 -8.66 -0.92 14.42
N GLY A 117 -7.45 -0.43 14.66
CA GLY A 117 -6.76 -0.49 15.94
C GLY A 117 -5.32 -0.97 15.77
N ALA A 118 -4.41 -0.34 16.53
CA ALA A 118 -2.99 -0.60 16.47
C ALA A 118 -2.35 -0.55 17.85
N SER A 119 -1.14 -1.10 17.99
CA SER A 119 -0.32 -0.90 19.19
C SER A 119 0.11 0.56 19.30
N LEU A 120 0.39 1.02 20.53
CA LEU A 120 0.74 2.42 20.81
C LEU A 120 1.94 2.92 19.99
N ASN A 121 2.91 2.05 19.76
CA ASN A 121 4.11 2.34 18.99
C ASN A 121 3.97 2.10 17.47
N PHE A 122 2.77 1.82 16.95
CA PHE A 122 2.60 1.49 15.54
C PHE A 122 3.02 2.66 14.64
N ARG A 123 3.90 2.36 13.68
CA ARG A 123 4.41 3.31 12.69
C ARG A 123 4.59 2.62 11.34
N VAL A 124 4.36 3.40 10.29
CA VAL A 124 4.61 3.06 8.89
C VAL A 124 5.42 4.17 8.23
N VAL A 125 6.14 3.80 7.19
CA VAL A 125 6.56 4.73 6.13
C VAL A 125 5.61 4.52 4.95
N GLY A 126 5.02 5.59 4.45
CA GLY A 126 4.27 5.57 3.19
C GLY A 126 5.04 6.26 2.08
N ALA A 127 4.87 5.82 0.85
CA ALA A 127 5.47 6.42 -0.35
C ALA A 127 4.58 6.18 -1.58
N TYR A 128 4.90 6.86 -2.68
CA TYR A 128 4.13 6.83 -3.93
C TYR A 128 5.09 6.64 -5.11
N PRO A 129 4.65 6.03 -6.23
CA PRO A 129 5.49 5.96 -7.42
C PRO A 129 5.88 7.34 -7.92
N ASP A 130 7.08 7.48 -8.47
CA ASP A 130 7.56 8.74 -9.01
C ASP A 130 6.58 9.37 -10.01
N GLY A 131 6.38 10.70 -9.86
CA GLY A 131 5.46 11.47 -10.71
C GLY A 131 3.99 11.34 -10.35
N GLN A 132 3.61 10.52 -9.36
CA GLN A 132 2.24 10.42 -8.87
C GLN A 132 2.04 11.34 -7.66
N ASN A 133 1.00 12.17 -7.72
CA ASN A 133 0.55 12.98 -6.58
C ASN A 133 -0.76 12.39 -6.07
N TRP A 134 -0.90 12.27 -4.76
CA TRP A 134 -2.05 11.60 -4.15
C TRP A 134 -3.13 12.61 -3.72
N ASP A 135 -4.38 12.23 -3.94
CA ASP A 135 -5.57 12.92 -3.48
C ASP A 135 -6.25 12.13 -2.35
N MET A 136 -7.05 12.78 -1.50
CA MET A 136 -7.74 12.10 -0.41
C MET A 136 -9.24 11.99 -0.72
N ASN A 137 -9.72 10.76 -0.91
CA ASN A 137 -11.14 10.47 -1.12
C ASN A 137 -11.67 9.57 -0.01
N TYR A 138 -12.97 9.66 0.25
CA TYR A 138 -13.61 9.06 1.44
C TYR A 138 -14.87 8.25 1.11
N GLY A 139 -15.21 8.08 -0.17
CA GLY A 139 -16.43 7.39 -0.61
C GLY A 139 -17.66 8.28 -0.49
N LYS A 140 -17.49 9.60 -0.60
CA LYS A 140 -18.58 10.57 -0.47
C LYS A 140 -19.35 10.71 -1.78
N ALA A 141 -20.63 11.04 -1.67
CA ALA A 141 -21.43 11.44 -2.82
C ALA A 141 -20.77 12.62 -3.55
N GLY A 142 -20.69 12.55 -4.88
CA GLY A 142 -20.06 13.56 -5.73
C GLY A 142 -18.60 13.32 -6.08
N GLU A 143 -17.89 12.38 -5.42
CA GLU A 143 -16.53 11.99 -5.84
C GLU A 143 -16.55 11.29 -7.22
N ARG A 144 -17.56 10.46 -7.45
CA ARG A 144 -17.79 9.78 -8.73
C ARG A 144 -18.63 10.62 -9.68
N PRO A 145 -18.39 10.53 -11.01
CA PRO A 145 -17.49 9.58 -11.71
C PRO A 145 -16.05 10.10 -11.91
N GLN A 146 -15.64 11.21 -11.28
CA GLN A 146 -14.32 11.78 -11.52
C GLN A 146 -13.19 10.87 -11.01
N VAL A 147 -13.34 10.34 -9.79
CA VAL A 147 -12.35 9.41 -9.22
C VAL A 147 -12.19 8.14 -10.07
N ASP A 148 -13.25 7.64 -10.69
CA ASP A 148 -13.20 6.47 -11.58
C ASP A 148 -12.33 6.74 -12.81
N ARG A 149 -12.48 7.93 -13.40
CA ARG A 149 -11.65 8.38 -14.52
C ARG A 149 -10.21 8.61 -14.12
N ASN A 150 -9.95 9.09 -12.90
CA ASN A 150 -8.60 9.27 -12.39
C ASN A 150 -7.91 7.90 -12.25
N ILE A 151 -8.56 6.95 -11.58
CA ILE A 151 -8.02 5.59 -11.33
C ILE A 151 -7.67 4.89 -12.65
N ALA A 152 -8.54 4.99 -13.66
CA ALA A 152 -8.30 4.40 -14.97
C ALA A 152 -7.09 4.97 -15.72
N ARG A 153 -6.57 6.14 -15.29
CA ARG A 153 -5.45 6.85 -15.91
C ARG A 153 -4.18 6.83 -15.07
N VAL A 154 -4.21 6.28 -13.86
CA VAL A 154 -3.01 6.20 -13.01
C VAL A 154 -1.98 5.31 -13.71
N PRO A 155 -0.76 5.81 -13.99
CA PRO A 155 0.29 5.01 -14.59
C PRO A 155 0.70 3.86 -13.67
N LEU A 156 1.08 2.73 -14.26
CA LEU A 156 1.67 1.65 -13.46
C LEU A 156 3.06 2.07 -12.97
N PRO A 157 3.47 1.67 -11.75
CA PRO A 157 4.83 1.92 -11.26
C PRO A 157 5.88 1.19 -12.09
N GLU A 158 7.11 1.69 -12.11
CA GLU A 158 8.20 1.05 -12.89
C GLU A 158 8.83 -0.16 -12.19
N GLN A 159 8.76 -0.25 -10.85
CA GLN A 159 9.43 -1.30 -10.07
C GLN A 159 8.61 -1.75 -8.87
N ASP A 160 8.87 -2.97 -8.39
CA ASP A 160 8.41 -3.47 -7.09
C ASP A 160 9.06 -2.62 -5.97
N PRO A 161 8.30 -2.07 -5.01
CA PRO A 161 8.86 -1.23 -3.96
C PRO A 161 9.83 -1.97 -3.01
N VAL A 162 9.78 -3.30 -2.96
CA VAL A 162 10.62 -4.13 -2.08
C VAL A 162 11.73 -4.82 -2.87
N PHE A 163 11.43 -5.31 -4.07
CA PHE A 163 12.32 -6.19 -4.83
C PHE A 163 12.84 -5.60 -6.15
N GLY A 164 12.49 -4.36 -6.49
CA GLY A 164 12.95 -3.68 -7.70
C GLY A 164 12.37 -4.30 -8.98
N GLU A 165 13.21 -4.39 -10.02
CA GLU A 165 12.82 -4.80 -11.38
C GLU A 165 12.32 -6.25 -11.51
N ASN A 166 12.70 -7.14 -10.59
CA ASN A 166 12.40 -8.58 -10.69
C ASN A 166 11.53 -9.08 -9.53
N GLY A 167 10.72 -8.19 -8.96
CA GLY A 167 9.83 -8.51 -7.85
C GLY A 167 8.54 -9.24 -8.26
N PRO A 168 7.86 -9.95 -7.35
CA PRO A 168 6.56 -10.56 -7.62
C PRO A 168 5.48 -9.57 -8.06
N PHE A 169 5.65 -8.28 -7.75
CA PHE A 169 4.83 -7.20 -8.26
C PHE A 169 4.80 -7.14 -9.79
N THR A 170 5.93 -7.36 -10.46
CA THR A 170 6.01 -7.22 -11.93
C THR A 170 5.19 -8.30 -12.63
N GLU A 171 5.22 -9.53 -12.11
CA GLU A 171 4.36 -10.61 -12.59
C GLU A 171 2.87 -10.35 -12.30
N LEU A 172 2.54 -9.96 -11.06
CA LEU A 172 1.15 -9.81 -10.59
C LEU A 172 0.43 -8.58 -11.15
N TRP A 173 1.17 -7.52 -11.49
CA TRP A 173 0.62 -6.30 -12.10
C TRP A 173 0.89 -6.23 -13.61
N HIS A 174 1.58 -7.23 -14.17
CA HIS A 174 1.94 -7.33 -15.59
C HIS A 174 2.69 -6.09 -16.11
N ILE A 175 3.75 -5.70 -15.40
CA ILE A 175 4.66 -4.60 -15.78
C ILE A 175 6.04 -5.11 -16.17
#